data_AF-A0A832RUE7-F1
#
_entry.id   AF-A0A832RUE7-F1
#
_cell.length_a   1.000
_cell.length_b   1.000
_cell.length_c   1.000
_cell.angle_alpha   90.00
_cell.angle_beta   90.00
_cell.angle_gamma   90.00
#
_symmetry.space_group_name_H-M   'P 1'
#
loop_
_entity.id
_entity.type
_entity.pdbx_description
1 polymer ?
#
loop_
_entity_poly.entity_id
_entity_poly.type
_entity_poly.pdbx_seq_one_letter_code
_entity_poly.pdbx_strand_id
1 'polypeptide(L)'
;VNAAVSMAEKYLLENNFDASIVFPQDIPMIRPQDIDELIRFQKTPQLIVVPSRKFDGTNALLRSPVNVMETHYDEDSYKIHLTTAKSRNIPTTFALISRIMWDVDDQSDLEFIMSNIEKPLLVDKLRKILE
;
A
#
# COMPACT_ATOMS: atom_id res chain seq x y z
N VAL A 1 -6.25 -12.38 2.58
CA VAL A 1 -6.07 -11.40 1.48
C VAL A 1 -5.47 -11.99 0.19
N ASN A 2 -4.41 -12.81 0.28
CA ASN A 2 -3.65 -13.29 -0.89
C ASN A 2 -4.48 -13.98 -2.00
N ALA A 3 -5.51 -14.76 -1.65
CA ALA A 3 -6.37 -15.42 -2.64
C ALA A 3 -7.13 -14.42 -3.54
N ALA A 4 -7.59 -13.30 -2.99
CA ALA A 4 -8.26 -12.25 -3.75
C ALA A 4 -7.28 -11.54 -4.70
N VAL A 5 -6.05 -11.29 -4.24
CA VAL A 5 -4.99 -10.71 -5.06
C VAL A 5 -4.59 -11.65 -6.21
N SER A 6 -4.49 -12.95 -5.95
CA SER A 6 -4.22 -13.96 -6.98
C SER A 6 -5.32 -14.04 -8.04
N MET A 7 -6.59 -13.88 -7.65
CA MET A 7 -7.70 -13.79 -8.60
C MET A 7 -7.58 -12.58 -9.52
N ALA A 8 -7.26 -11.40 -8.96
CA ALA A 8 -7.03 -10.20 -9.75
C ALA A 8 -5.79 -10.32 -10.65
N GLU A 9 -4.70 -10.91 -10.15
CA GLU A 9 -3.49 -11.18 -10.94
C GLU A 9 -3.79 -12.01 -12.17
N LYS A 10 -4.57 -13.09 -12.03
CA LYS A 10 -4.96 -13.92 -13.18
C LYS A 10 -5.66 -13.09 -14.25
N TYR A 11 -6.61 -12.25 -13.86
CA TYR A 11 -7.28 -11.34 -14.78
C TYR A 11 -6.30 -10.37 -15.45
N LEU A 12 -5.37 -9.77 -14.68
CA LEU A 12 -4.39 -8.83 -15.23
C LEU A 12 -3.47 -9.49 -16.27
N LEU A 13 -3.02 -10.72 -15.99
CA LEU A 13 -2.20 -11.51 -16.91
C LEU A 13 -2.96 -11.90 -18.19
N GLU A 14 -4.21 -12.38 -18.05
CA GLU A 14 -5.06 -12.76 -19.18
C GLU A 14 -5.38 -11.57 -20.11
N ASN A 15 -5.32 -10.34 -19.58
CA ASN A 15 -5.57 -9.10 -20.31
C ASN A 15 -4.28 -8.34 -20.68
N ASN A 16 -3.10 -8.95 -20.53
CA ASN A 16 -1.79 -8.38 -20.91
C ASN A 16 -1.46 -7.03 -20.25
N PHE A 17 -1.85 -6.83 -18.97
CA PHE A 17 -1.39 -5.68 -18.21
C PHE A 17 0.08 -5.87 -17.78
N ASP A 18 0.84 -4.78 -17.81
CA ASP A 18 2.28 -4.81 -17.51
C ASP A 18 2.58 -4.87 -16.01
N ALA A 19 1.75 -4.23 -15.19
CA ALA A 19 2.00 -4.06 -13.76
C ALA A 19 0.70 -4.14 -12.95
N SER A 20 0.84 -4.44 -11.66
CA SER A 20 -0.26 -4.40 -10.69
C SER A 20 0.11 -3.53 -9.51
N ILE A 21 -0.86 -2.80 -8.96
CA ILE A 21 -0.75 -2.14 -7.66
C ILE A 21 -1.87 -2.64 -6.78
N VAL A 22 -1.53 -3.03 -5.55
CA VAL A 22 -2.51 -3.40 -4.54
C VAL A 22 -2.51 -2.34 -3.45
N PHE A 23 -3.72 -1.87 -3.10
CA PHE A 23 -3.97 -0.96 -2.00
C PHE A 23 -4.99 -1.59 -1.04
N PRO A 24 -4.84 -1.41 0.28
CA PRO A 24 -5.90 -1.70 1.22
C PRO A 24 -7.00 -0.60 1.11
N GLN A 25 -8.16 -0.84 1.72
CA GLN A 25 -9.32 0.06 1.60
C GLN A 25 -9.38 1.12 2.72
N ASP A 26 -8.58 0.94 3.76
CA ASP A 26 -8.54 1.70 5.02
C ASP A 26 -7.48 2.81 5.03
N ILE A 27 -7.03 3.27 3.86
CA ILE A 27 -6.11 4.40 3.69
C ILE A 27 -6.85 5.67 3.21
N PRO A 28 -7.76 6.25 4.00
CA PRO A 28 -8.76 7.22 3.54
C PRO A 28 -8.17 8.56 3.06
N MET A 29 -6.87 8.79 3.31
CA MET A 29 -6.19 10.04 2.98
C MET A 29 -5.48 10.03 1.63
N ILE A 30 -5.42 8.89 0.93
CA ILE A 30 -4.78 8.79 -0.39
C ILE A 30 -5.41 9.80 -1.39
N ARG A 31 -4.56 10.40 -2.23
CA ARG A 31 -4.95 11.31 -3.32
C ARG A 31 -4.39 10.80 -4.65
N PRO A 32 -4.95 11.21 -5.80
CA PRO A 32 -4.42 10.84 -7.12
C PRO A 32 -2.92 11.12 -7.26
N GLN A 33 -2.44 12.24 -6.70
CA GLN A 33 -1.02 12.60 -6.74
C GLN A 33 -0.11 11.58 -6.03
N ASP A 34 -0.61 10.90 -4.99
CA ASP A 34 0.18 9.87 -4.30
C ASP A 34 0.39 8.65 -5.20
N ILE A 35 -0.61 8.32 -6.03
CA ILE A 35 -0.54 7.26 -7.03
C ILE A 35 0.42 7.67 -8.14
N ASP A 36 0.36 8.92 -8.60
CA ASP A 36 1.30 9.46 -9.60
C ASP A 36 2.75 9.37 -9.09
N GLU A 37 3.02 9.79 -7.85
CA GLU A 37 4.36 9.68 -7.25
C GLU A 37 4.82 8.22 -7.13
N LEU A 38 3.93 7.30 -6.72
CA LEU A 38 4.25 5.87 -6.66
C LEU A 38 4.67 5.32 -8.03
N ILE A 39 3.89 5.62 -9.08
CA ILE A 39 4.16 5.14 -10.44
C ILE A 39 5.43 5.76 -11.02
N ARG A 40 5.78 7.01 -10.66
CA ARG A 40 7.03 7.64 -11.12
C ARG A 40 8.30 6.87 -10.72
N PHE A 41 8.26 6.12 -9.62
CA PHE A 41 9.39 5.28 -9.22
C PHE A 41 9.49 3.96 -10.01
N GLN A 42 8.48 3.63 -10.81
CA GLN A 42 8.37 2.34 -11.49
C GLN A 42 9.49 2.16 -12.54
N LYS A 43 10.08 0.96 -12.50
CA LYS A 43 10.95 0.33 -13.49
C LYS A 43 10.49 -1.10 -13.70
N THR A 44 11.04 -1.77 -14.71
CA THR A 44 10.75 -3.19 -14.97
C THR A 44 12.06 -3.96 -15.18
N PRO A 45 12.30 -5.07 -14.47
CA PRO A 45 11.49 -5.60 -13.36
C PRO A 45 11.66 -4.77 -12.08
N GLN A 46 10.60 -4.66 -11.27
CA GLN A 46 10.65 -4.01 -9.96
C GLN A 46 9.51 -4.44 -9.04
N LEU A 47 9.81 -4.44 -7.74
CA LEU A 47 8.85 -4.41 -6.64
C LEU A 47 8.93 -3.05 -5.93
N ILE A 48 7.81 -2.35 -5.75
CA ILE A 48 7.76 -1.16 -4.88
C ILE A 48 6.87 -1.48 -3.69
N VAL A 49 7.40 -1.24 -2.49
CA VAL A 49 6.70 -1.45 -1.23
C VAL A 49 6.56 -0.11 -0.52
N VAL A 50 5.33 0.27 -0.20
CA VAL A 50 5.01 1.34 0.75
C VAL A 50 4.48 0.68 2.03
N PRO A 51 5.13 0.86 3.18
CA PRO A 51 4.71 0.23 4.43
C PRO A 51 3.50 0.95 5.05
N SER A 52 2.91 0.36 6.09
CA SER A 52 2.05 1.08 7.05
C SER A 52 2.87 2.08 7.87
N ARG A 53 2.19 3.04 8.53
CA ARG A 53 2.82 4.00 9.45
C ARG A 53 3.53 3.31 10.62
N LYS A 54 2.96 2.20 11.10
CA LYS A 54 3.48 1.41 12.22
C LYS A 54 4.60 0.45 11.80
N PHE A 55 4.88 0.32 10.50
CA PHE A 55 5.87 -0.62 9.95
C PHE A 55 5.60 -2.06 10.39
N ASP A 56 4.36 -2.50 10.25
CA ASP A 56 3.86 -3.86 10.49
C ASP A 56 3.04 -4.39 9.31
N GLY A 57 2.68 -3.51 8.36
CA GLY A 57 1.86 -3.80 7.18
C GLY A 57 2.43 -3.22 5.88
N THR A 58 1.76 -3.52 4.76
CA THR A 58 2.07 -3.01 3.42
C THR A 58 0.85 -2.26 2.88
N ASN A 59 0.95 -0.94 2.71
CA ASN A 59 -0.15 -0.10 2.24
C ASN A 59 -0.12 0.20 0.74
N ALA A 60 1.00 -0.12 0.07
CA ALA A 60 1.00 -0.30 -1.38
C ALA A 60 2.05 -1.32 -1.80
N LEU A 61 1.67 -2.20 -2.72
CA LEU A 61 2.57 -3.14 -3.38
C LEU A 61 2.44 -2.98 -4.89
N LEU A 62 3.43 -2.36 -5.53
CA LEU A 62 3.55 -2.32 -6.98
C LEU A 62 4.43 -3.48 -7.45
N ARG A 63 3.94 -4.23 -8.43
CA ARG A 63 4.65 -5.34 -9.07
C ARG A 63 4.72 -5.10 -10.57
N SER A 64 5.93 -5.08 -11.12
CA SER A 64 6.20 -4.95 -12.54
C SER A 64 7.30 -5.94 -12.94
N PRO A 65 7.05 -7.02 -13.70
CA PRO A 65 5.76 -7.44 -14.22
C PRO A 65 4.76 -7.84 -13.12
N VAL A 66 3.48 -7.95 -13.46
CA VAL A 66 2.38 -8.33 -12.54
C VAL A 66 2.75 -9.51 -11.64
N ASN A 67 3.38 -10.54 -12.20
CA ASN A 67 3.72 -11.81 -11.53
C ASN A 67 5.19 -11.89 -11.10
N VAL A 68 5.88 -10.76 -10.91
CA VAL A 68 7.30 -10.74 -10.49
C VAL A 68 7.53 -11.50 -9.18
N MET A 69 6.51 -11.54 -8.30
CA MET A 69 6.53 -12.24 -7.02
C MET A 69 5.11 -12.51 -6.51
N GLU A 70 4.94 -13.60 -5.79
CA GLU A 70 3.72 -13.91 -5.03
C GLU A 70 3.54 -12.92 -3.87
N THR A 71 2.30 -12.54 -3.59
CA THR A 71 1.98 -11.62 -2.51
C THR A 71 1.90 -12.34 -1.16
N HIS A 72 2.30 -11.62 -0.12
CA HIS A 72 2.24 -12.06 1.27
C HIS A 72 1.67 -10.92 2.12
N TYR A 73 0.35 -10.83 2.16
CA TYR A 73 -0.38 -9.97 3.10
C TYR A 73 -0.60 -10.67 4.44
N ASP A 74 -0.88 -9.86 5.47
CA ASP A 74 -0.95 -10.20 6.90
C ASP A 74 0.45 -10.13 7.58
N GLU A 75 0.57 -10.57 8.85
CA GLU A 75 1.74 -10.49 9.75
C GLU A 75 3.08 -10.02 9.12
N ASP A 76 3.52 -8.80 9.43
CA ASP A 76 4.83 -8.26 9.01
C ASP A 76 5.04 -8.23 7.48
N SER A 77 3.95 -8.15 6.70
CA SER A 77 3.94 -8.26 5.23
C SER A 77 5.04 -7.48 4.51
N TYR A 78 5.34 -6.24 4.91
CA TYR A 78 6.35 -5.45 4.19
C TYR A 78 7.75 -6.07 4.33
N LYS A 79 8.09 -6.65 5.49
CA LYS A 79 9.36 -7.36 5.70
C LYS A 79 9.42 -8.61 4.85
N ILE A 80 8.32 -9.37 4.79
CA ILE A 80 8.22 -10.58 3.97
C ILE A 80 8.39 -10.24 2.50
N HIS A 81 7.74 -9.17 2.02
CA HIS A 81 7.88 -8.69 0.65
C HIS A 81 9.33 -8.32 0.33
N LEU A 82 9.98 -7.50 1.17
CA LEU A 82 11.37 -7.06 0.97
C LEU A 82 12.36 -8.23 1.01
N THR A 83 12.21 -9.15 1.96
CA THR A 83 13.12 -10.31 2.11
C THR A 83 12.96 -11.31 0.98
N THR A 84 11.73 -11.56 0.52
CA THR A 84 11.45 -12.44 -0.62
C THR A 84 11.96 -11.84 -1.92
N ALA A 85 11.78 -10.53 -2.12
CA ALA A 85 12.30 -9.84 -3.29
C ALA A 85 13.83 -9.89 -3.33
N LYS A 86 14.47 -9.69 -2.17
CA LYS A 86 15.93 -9.81 -2.01
C LYS A 86 16.42 -11.21 -2.32
N SER A 87 15.78 -12.27 -1.80
CA SER A 87 16.21 -13.65 -2.04
C SER A 87 16.06 -14.06 -3.51
N ARG A 88 15.13 -13.44 -4.24
CA ARG A 88 14.90 -13.64 -5.67
C ARG A 88 15.66 -12.64 -6.57
N ASN A 89 16.52 -11.78 -6.02
CA ASN A 89 17.24 -10.71 -6.74
C ASN A 89 16.34 -9.77 -7.56
N ILE A 90 15.12 -9.50 -7.08
CA ILE A 90 14.19 -8.58 -7.71
C ILE A 90 14.56 -7.15 -7.32
N PRO A 91 14.78 -6.22 -8.27
CA PRO A 91 15.00 -4.82 -7.96
C PRO A 91 13.84 -4.28 -7.11
N THR A 92 14.16 -3.72 -5.95
CA THR A 92 13.15 -3.34 -4.96
C THR A 92 13.32 -1.89 -4.54
N THR A 93 12.22 -1.16 -4.46
CA THR A 93 12.18 0.20 -3.92
C THR A 93 11.28 0.23 -2.70
N PHE A 94 11.84 0.71 -1.59
CA PHE A 94 11.09 1.02 -0.38
C PHE A 94 10.73 2.50 -0.42
N ALA A 95 9.45 2.80 -0.64
CA ALA A 95 8.97 4.17 -0.83
C ALA A 95 8.17 4.64 0.39
N LEU A 96 8.42 5.87 0.82
CA LEU A 96 7.73 6.50 1.96
C LEU A 96 6.79 7.60 1.44
N ILE A 97 5.56 7.22 1.09
CA ILE A 97 4.53 8.14 0.60
C ILE A 97 3.51 8.33 1.73
N SER A 98 3.62 9.46 2.44
CA SER A 98 2.98 9.65 3.74
C SER A 98 1.49 9.32 3.76
N ARG A 99 0.69 9.81 2.80
CA ARG A 99 -0.76 9.57 2.79
C ARG A 99 -1.15 8.11 2.50
N ILE A 100 -0.30 7.37 1.80
CA ILE A 100 -0.49 5.93 1.58
C ILE A 100 -0.18 5.16 2.85
N MET A 101 0.82 5.59 3.63
CA MET A 101 1.19 4.95 4.89
C MET A 101 0.14 5.12 6.01
N TRP A 102 -0.92 5.90 5.83
CA TRP A 102 -1.90 6.23 6.88
C TRP A 102 -3.16 5.35 6.78
N ASP A 103 -2.98 4.07 7.06
CA ASP A 103 -4.06 3.10 7.32
C ASP A 103 -4.74 3.36 8.69
N VAL A 104 -5.97 2.90 8.82
CA VAL A 104 -6.81 3.09 10.00
C VAL A 104 -7.28 1.74 10.54
N ASP A 105 -6.55 1.20 11.52
CA ASP A 105 -6.90 -0.04 12.21
C ASP A 105 -7.52 0.20 13.59
N ASP A 106 -7.00 1.21 14.30
CA ASP A 106 -7.38 1.49 15.68
C ASP A 106 -7.59 2.98 15.96
N GLN A 107 -8.00 3.26 17.21
CA GLN A 107 -8.27 4.62 17.66
C GLN A 107 -7.03 5.54 17.56
N SER A 108 -5.83 5.00 17.76
CA SER A 108 -4.59 5.79 17.65
C SER A 108 -4.32 6.25 16.22
N ASP A 109 -4.76 5.48 15.22
CA ASP A 109 -4.67 5.87 13.82
C ASP A 109 -5.63 7.01 13.48
N LEU A 110 -6.86 6.95 14.01
CA LEU A 110 -7.83 8.04 13.87
C LEU A 110 -7.31 9.33 14.52
N GLU A 111 -6.81 9.26 15.75
CA GLU A 111 -6.21 10.40 16.45
C GLU A 111 -5.03 10.99 15.69
N PHE A 112 -4.18 10.13 15.12
CA PHE A 112 -3.07 10.53 14.28
C PHE A 112 -3.56 11.27 13.02
N ILE A 113 -4.52 10.72 12.29
CA ILE A 113 -5.10 11.37 11.10
C ILE A 113 -5.71 12.72 11.48
N MET A 114 -6.51 12.77 12.54
CA MET A 114 -7.17 14.00 12.99
C MET A 114 -6.19 15.13 13.34
N SER A 115 -5.00 14.77 13.82
CA SER A 115 -3.93 15.72 14.17
C SER A 115 -3.13 16.20 12.95
N ASN A 116 -3.20 15.49 11.82
CA ASN A 116 -2.33 15.73 10.65
C ASN A 116 -3.08 16.13 9.37
N ILE A 117 -4.42 16.18 9.38
CA ILE A 117 -5.21 16.55 8.19
C ILE A 117 -5.67 18.01 8.17
N GLU A 118 -5.60 18.63 7.00
CA GLU A 118 -6.15 19.96 6.72
C GLU A 118 -7.65 19.88 6.31
N LYS A 119 -8.46 19.15 7.08
CA LYS A 119 -9.91 19.00 6.86
C LYS A 119 -10.70 19.20 8.15
N PRO A 120 -10.90 20.45 8.62
CA PRO A 120 -11.50 20.73 9.92
C PRO A 120 -12.89 20.10 10.10
N LEU A 121 -13.73 20.13 9.05
CA LEU A 121 -15.04 19.49 9.09
C LEU A 121 -15.00 17.97 9.26
N LEU A 122 -13.98 17.30 8.71
CA LEU A 122 -13.80 15.86 8.90
C LEU A 122 -13.34 15.57 10.32
N VAL A 123 -12.39 16.36 10.83
CA VAL A 123 -11.90 16.25 12.20
C VAL A 123 -13.07 16.42 13.19
N ASP A 124 -13.92 17.43 13.01
CA ASP A 124 -15.06 17.66 13.90
C ASP A 124 -16.09 16.54 13.86
N LYS A 125 -16.32 15.94 12.68
CA LYS A 125 -17.19 14.76 12.55
C LYS A 125 -16.61 13.55 13.27
N LEU A 126 -15.31 13.30 13.13
CA LEU A 126 -14.64 12.18 13.80
C LEU A 126 -14.64 12.37 15.32
N ARG A 127 -14.38 13.58 15.84
CA ARG A 127 -14.47 13.88 17.28
C ARG A 127 -15.84 13.51 17.86
N LYS A 128 -16.92 13.91 17.20
CA LYS A 128 -18.30 13.62 17.64
C LYS A 128 -18.67 12.14 17.63
N ILE A 129 -17.94 11.31 16.87
CA ILE A 129 -18.17 9.85 16.83
C ILE A 129 -17.42 9.16 17.98
N LEU A 130 -16.31 9.76 18.44
CA LEU A 130 -15.46 9.21 19.51
C LEU A 130 -15.90 9.64 20.93
N GLU A 131 -16.74 10.67 21.04
CA GLU A 131 -17.44 11.09 22.27
C GLU A 131 -18.63 10.17 22.61
#